data_AF-A0A2H0DPZ3-F1
#
_entry.id   AF-A0A2H0DPZ3-F1
#
_cell.length_a   1.000
_cell.length_b   1.000
_cell.length_c   1.000
_cell.angle_alpha   90.00
_cell.angle_beta   90.00
_cell.angle_gamma   90.00
#
_symmetry.space_group_name_H-M   'P 1'
#
loop_
_entity.id
_entity.type
_entity.pdbx_description
1 polymer ?
#
loop_
_entity_poly.entity_id
_entity_poly.type
_entity_poly.pdbx_seq_one_letter_code
_entity_poly.pdbx_strand_id
1 'polypeptide(L)'
;MRKFFRISIVVYFGVLGAVPAESFYAPTHLNTLLTNSDMIVLGKIRKINKSDFVIDIEDMFLGAFVGSGVRIKKFEDWACAARYSKYAIGQEALFFLKRTSEDKKVSNSIFTVIGSANEGEWELRGGKILDRIPPRSLERSPLTGSEGNRLVKRTTIDGSMQTYFADYDKKSFLDAIQSYPKCFQIESGGIDSRNRHMSQTCTASELEKFIAQSPSHQKVAEELLILVNDENDKR
;
A
#
# COMPACT_ATOMS: atom_id res chain seq x y z
N MET A 1 -78.80 -4.99 8.25
CA MET A 1 -77.78 -5.60 7.34
C MET A 1 -76.70 -4.57 7.05
N ARG A 2 -75.57 -4.61 7.77
CA ARG A 2 -74.43 -3.70 7.57
C ARG A 2 -73.45 -4.33 6.59
N LYS A 3 -73.25 -3.70 5.43
CA LYS A 3 -72.31 -4.13 4.39
C LYS A 3 -70.88 -3.83 4.88
N PHE A 4 -70.06 -4.87 5.08
CA PHE A 4 -68.65 -4.72 5.37
C PHE A 4 -67.90 -4.32 4.10
N PHE A 5 -67.39 -3.10 4.06
CA PHE A 5 -66.52 -2.59 3.01
C PHE A 5 -65.12 -3.17 3.22
N ARG A 6 -64.71 -4.13 2.39
CA ARG A 6 -63.35 -4.67 2.38
C ARG A 6 -62.44 -3.69 1.63
N ILE A 7 -61.59 -2.96 2.36
CA ILE A 7 -60.53 -2.13 1.78
C ILE A 7 -59.34 -3.03 1.48
N SER A 8 -59.12 -3.35 0.21
CA SER A 8 -57.91 -4.03 -0.25
C SER A 8 -56.76 -3.01 -0.23
N ILE A 9 -55.88 -3.11 0.77
CA ILE A 9 -54.62 -2.37 0.81
C ILE A 9 -53.68 -3.03 -0.20
N VAL A 10 -53.53 -2.39 -1.38
CA VAL A 10 -52.50 -2.75 -2.35
C VAL A 10 -51.18 -2.18 -1.85
N VAL A 11 -50.37 -3.04 -1.21
CA VAL A 11 -48.99 -2.68 -0.82
C VAL A 11 -48.16 -2.64 -2.09
N TYR A 12 -47.99 -1.44 -2.63
CA TYR A 12 -47.09 -1.18 -3.75
C TYR A 12 -45.65 -1.28 -3.23
N PHE A 13 -45.07 -2.48 -3.31
CA PHE A 13 -43.63 -2.68 -3.12
C PHE A 13 -42.94 -1.98 -4.30
N GLY A 14 -42.63 -0.70 -4.11
CA GLY A 14 -41.79 0.06 -5.03
C GLY A 14 -40.45 -0.66 -5.15
N VAL A 15 -40.21 -1.27 -6.32
CA VAL A 15 -38.91 -1.78 -6.74
C VAL A 15 -38.02 -0.57 -6.96
N LEU A 16 -37.49 -0.03 -5.86
CA LEU A 16 -36.35 0.88 -5.90
C LEU A 16 -35.18 0.04 -6.41
N GLY A 17 -34.94 0.08 -7.71
CA GLY A 17 -33.78 -0.56 -8.32
C GLY A 17 -32.53 -0.05 -7.62
N ALA A 18 -31.85 -0.93 -6.89
CA ALA A 18 -30.56 -0.63 -6.31
C ALA A 18 -29.61 -0.33 -7.48
N VAL A 19 -29.30 0.94 -7.69
CA VAL A 19 -28.19 1.32 -8.57
C VAL A 19 -26.96 0.67 -7.95
N PRO A 20 -26.22 -0.19 -8.67
CA PRO A 20 -25.00 -0.75 -8.15
C PRO A 20 -24.07 0.41 -7.83
N ALA A 21 -23.81 0.63 -6.54
CA ALA A 21 -22.80 1.58 -6.13
C ALA A 21 -21.46 0.99 -6.58
N GLU A 22 -20.91 1.51 -7.68
CA GLU A 22 -19.53 1.23 -8.03
C GLU A 22 -18.66 1.76 -6.89
N SER A 23 -18.13 0.85 -6.07
CA SER A 23 -17.15 1.22 -5.07
C SER A 23 -15.92 1.75 -5.79
N PHE A 24 -15.72 3.07 -5.77
CA PHE A 24 -14.56 3.69 -6.37
C PHE A 24 -13.33 3.33 -5.53
N TYR A 25 -12.61 2.31 -5.97
CA TYR A 25 -11.35 1.93 -5.35
C TYR A 25 -10.25 2.91 -5.76
N ALA A 26 -9.74 3.66 -4.78
CA ALA A 26 -8.53 4.46 -4.92
C ALA A 26 -7.36 3.65 -4.34
N PRO A 27 -6.39 3.23 -5.15
CA PRO A 27 -5.24 2.46 -4.70
C PRO A 27 -4.37 3.29 -3.76
N THR A 28 -3.78 2.62 -2.76
CA THR A 28 -2.88 3.28 -1.81
C THR A 28 -1.54 3.58 -2.49
N HIS A 29 -1.21 4.87 -2.60
CA HIS A 29 0.01 5.34 -3.22
C HIS A 29 1.25 5.14 -2.32
N LEU A 30 2.44 5.08 -2.92
CA LEU A 30 3.69 4.85 -2.18
C LEU A 30 3.91 5.92 -1.12
N ASN A 31 3.58 7.18 -1.43
CA ASN A 31 3.67 8.27 -0.48
C ASN A 31 2.85 8.01 0.80
N THR A 32 1.65 7.45 0.66
CA THR A 32 0.75 7.09 1.74
C THR A 32 1.29 5.90 2.53
N LEU A 33 1.90 4.92 1.84
CA LEU A 33 2.59 3.81 2.49
C LEU A 33 3.76 4.31 3.34
N LEU A 34 4.58 5.22 2.82
CA LEU A 34 5.73 5.80 3.52
C LEU A 34 5.30 6.63 4.73
N THR A 35 4.31 7.50 4.55
CA THR A 35 3.89 8.41 5.62
C THR A 35 3.07 7.70 6.68
N ASN A 36 2.19 6.76 6.34
CA ASN A 36 1.28 6.15 7.30
C ASN A 36 1.81 4.88 7.98
N SER A 37 3.01 4.43 7.62
CA SER A 37 3.67 3.31 8.27
C SER A 37 4.09 3.64 9.70
N ASP A 38 3.86 2.69 10.59
CA ASP A 38 4.51 2.64 11.90
C ASP A 38 5.82 1.85 11.83
N MET A 39 5.92 0.97 10.84
CA MET A 39 7.09 0.14 10.59
C MET A 39 7.23 -0.16 9.09
N ILE A 40 8.45 -0.05 8.58
CA ILE A 40 8.81 -0.46 7.22
C ILE A 40 9.96 -1.45 7.34
N VAL A 41 9.74 -2.70 6.92
CA VAL A 41 10.70 -3.78 7.10
C VAL A 41 10.79 -4.63 5.85
N LEU A 42 12.01 -5.04 5.52
CA LEU A 42 12.24 -6.19 4.67
C LEU A 42 12.25 -7.43 5.56
N GLY A 43 11.48 -8.46 5.20
CA GLY A 43 11.45 -9.66 6.00
C GLY A 43 11.04 -10.90 5.24
N LYS A 44 11.24 -12.04 5.90
CA LYS A 44 11.03 -13.38 5.37
C LYS A 44 10.02 -14.13 6.19
N ILE A 45 8.99 -14.69 5.55
CA ILE A 45 7.96 -15.46 6.24
C ILE A 45 8.57 -16.74 6.83
N ARG A 46 8.61 -16.86 8.15
CA ARG A 46 9.06 -18.10 8.82
C ARG A 46 7.93 -19.02 9.26
N LYS A 47 6.75 -18.46 9.53
CA LYS A 47 5.60 -19.22 10.04
C LYS A 47 4.31 -18.69 9.46
N ILE A 48 3.41 -19.59 9.10
CA ILE A 48 2.07 -19.27 8.62
C ILE A 48 1.05 -19.93 9.56
N ASN A 49 0.18 -19.12 10.17
CA ASN A 49 -0.95 -19.58 10.99
C ASN A 49 -2.25 -19.47 10.19
N LYS A 50 -3.41 -19.64 10.83
CA LYS A 50 -4.72 -19.52 10.14
C LYS A 50 -4.96 -18.09 9.64
N SER A 51 -4.93 -17.11 10.56
CA SER A 51 -5.30 -15.70 10.35
C SER A 51 -4.12 -14.73 10.17
N ASP A 52 -2.90 -15.20 10.38
CA ASP A 52 -1.69 -14.38 10.39
C ASP A 52 -0.46 -15.19 9.97
N PHE A 53 0.65 -14.51 9.81
CA PHE A 53 1.96 -15.08 9.60
C PHE A 53 3.01 -14.32 10.42
N VAL A 54 4.18 -14.92 10.57
CA VAL A 54 5.30 -14.32 11.29
C VAL A 54 6.48 -14.22 10.34
N ILE A 55 7.08 -13.03 10.28
CA ILE A 55 8.31 -12.78 9.54
C ILE A 55 9.50 -12.68 10.48
N ASP A 56 10.65 -13.09 9.98
CA ASP A 56 11.96 -12.66 10.49
C ASP A 56 12.33 -11.36 9.77
N ILE A 57 12.78 -10.36 10.54
CA ILE A 57 13.23 -9.08 9.98
C ILE A 57 14.64 -9.28 9.42
N GLU A 58 14.81 -8.97 8.14
CA GLU A 58 16.13 -8.89 7.51
C GLU A 58 16.69 -7.48 7.67
N ASP A 59 15.90 -6.46 7.31
CA ASP A 59 16.25 -5.05 7.45
C ASP A 59 15.05 -4.23 7.95
N MET A 60 15.34 -3.14 8.67
CA MET A 60 14.33 -2.21 9.19
C MET A 60 14.66 -0.78 8.72
N PHE A 61 13.69 -0.15 8.05
CA PHE A 61 13.82 1.18 7.46
C PHE A 61 13.07 2.24 8.26
N LEU A 62 11.98 1.84 8.93
CA LEU A 62 11.20 2.69 9.81
C LEU A 62 10.69 1.89 11.01
N GLY A 63 10.64 2.55 12.16
CA GLY A 63 10.12 1.98 13.41
C GLY A 63 11.20 1.34 14.27
N ALA A 64 10.76 0.60 15.28
CA ALA A 64 11.60 -0.21 16.15
C ALA A 64 10.83 -1.46 16.57
N PHE A 65 11.53 -2.58 16.73
CA PHE A 65 10.94 -3.83 17.18
C PHE A 65 11.88 -4.59 18.12
N VAL A 66 11.31 -5.18 19.17
CA VAL A 66 12.04 -6.06 20.09
C VAL A 66 11.26 -7.37 20.17
N GLY A 67 11.85 -8.43 19.63
CA GLY A 67 11.22 -9.75 19.59
C GLY A 67 11.87 -10.66 18.56
N SER A 68 11.45 -11.93 18.52
CA SER A 68 11.98 -12.93 17.59
C SER A 68 11.33 -12.89 16.21
N GLY A 69 10.32 -12.05 15.98
CA GLY A 69 9.71 -11.84 14.67
C GLY A 69 8.40 -11.05 14.76
N VAL A 70 7.98 -10.50 13.63
CA VAL A 70 6.82 -9.61 13.53
C VAL A 70 5.62 -10.42 13.08
N ARG A 71 4.53 -10.37 13.85
CA ARG A 71 3.27 -11.02 13.51
C ARG A 71 2.41 -10.08 12.66
N ILE A 72 2.03 -10.54 11.48
CA ILE A 72 1.30 -9.77 10.49
C ILE A 72 0.00 -10.50 10.17
N LYS A 73 -1.14 -9.79 10.28
CA LYS A 73 -2.45 -10.32 9.87
C LYS A 73 -2.41 -10.64 8.37
N LYS A 74 -2.94 -11.80 7.99
CA LYS A 74 -3.05 -12.16 6.58
C LYS A 74 -4.06 -11.25 5.89
N PHE A 75 -3.74 -10.88 4.67
CA PHE A 75 -4.74 -10.41 3.72
C PHE A 75 -5.61 -11.60 3.27
N GLU A 76 -6.92 -11.35 3.16
CA GLU A 76 -7.89 -12.30 2.64
C GLU A 76 -8.27 -11.89 1.21
N ASP A 77 -8.15 -12.81 0.26
CA ASP A 77 -8.53 -12.56 -1.12
C ASP A 77 -10.05 -12.36 -1.22
N TRP A 78 -10.47 -11.38 -2.02
CA TRP A 78 -11.87 -11.01 -2.25
C TRP A 78 -12.07 -10.59 -3.70
N ALA A 79 -13.33 -10.44 -4.12
CA ALA A 79 -13.69 -10.32 -5.54
C ALA A 79 -12.94 -9.22 -6.31
N CYS A 80 -12.52 -8.15 -5.64
CA CYS A 80 -11.84 -7.00 -6.26
C CYS A 80 -10.35 -6.89 -5.93
N ALA A 81 -9.81 -7.76 -5.08
CA ALA A 81 -8.40 -7.77 -4.76
C ALA A 81 -7.94 -9.13 -4.23
N ALA A 82 -6.83 -9.60 -4.79
CA ALA A 82 -6.19 -10.83 -4.39
C ALA A 82 -4.69 -10.60 -4.22
N ARG A 83 -4.03 -11.43 -3.40
CA ARG A 83 -2.57 -11.50 -3.39
C ARG A 83 -2.04 -12.02 -4.71
N TYR A 84 -0.81 -11.63 -5.01
CA TYR A 84 -0.13 -12.11 -6.20
C TYR A 84 0.19 -13.61 -6.13
N SER A 85 0.55 -14.07 -4.93
CA SER A 85 0.91 -15.45 -4.67
C SER A 85 0.38 -15.88 -3.31
N LYS A 86 0.16 -17.19 -3.13
CA LYS A 86 -0.20 -17.75 -1.82
C LYS A 86 0.97 -17.56 -0.85
N TYR A 87 0.66 -17.30 0.42
CA TYR A 87 1.69 -17.18 1.46
C TYR A 87 2.50 -18.47 1.52
N ALA A 88 3.82 -18.36 1.46
CA ALA A 88 4.75 -19.48 1.59
C ALA A 88 5.86 -19.18 2.59
N ILE A 89 6.31 -20.19 3.35
CA ILE A 89 7.49 -20.06 4.20
C ILE A 89 8.70 -19.82 3.30
N GLY A 90 9.56 -18.88 3.69
CA GLY A 90 10.70 -18.43 2.92
C GLY A 90 10.39 -17.31 1.92
N GLN A 91 9.12 -16.93 1.75
CA GLN A 91 8.77 -15.78 0.92
C GLN A 91 9.31 -14.49 1.54
N GLU A 92 10.00 -13.70 0.72
CA GLU A 92 10.58 -12.40 1.10
C GLU A 92 9.71 -11.27 0.55
N ALA A 93 9.51 -10.21 1.34
CA ALA A 93 8.81 -9.01 0.89
C ALA A 93 9.22 -7.78 1.70
N LEU A 94 9.05 -6.61 1.09
CA LEU A 94 9.07 -5.32 1.78
C LEU A 94 7.65 -5.05 2.28
N PHE A 95 7.51 -4.82 3.58
CA PHE A 95 6.23 -4.61 4.26
C PHE A 95 6.13 -3.19 4.79
N PHE A 96 5.05 -2.51 4.42
CA PHE A 96 4.59 -1.24 4.98
C PHE A 96 3.49 -1.54 5.99
N LEU A 97 3.83 -1.44 7.27
CA LEU A 97 3.04 -1.98 8.37
C LEU A 97 2.46 -0.87 9.24
N LYS A 98 1.21 -1.07 9.63
CA LYS A 98 0.52 -0.30 10.66
C LYS A 98 0.23 -1.19 11.85
N ARG A 99 0.43 -0.67 13.06
CA ARG A 99 0.11 -1.39 14.28
C ARG A 99 -1.41 -1.46 14.44
N THR A 100 -1.95 -2.63 14.79
CA THR A 100 -3.35 -2.70 15.19
C THR A 100 -3.53 -2.03 16.56
N SER A 101 -4.65 -1.34 16.75
CA SER A 101 -4.96 -0.64 18.01
C SER A 101 -5.22 -1.58 19.20
N GLU A 102 -5.23 -2.89 18.96
CA GLU A 102 -5.65 -3.91 19.92
C GLU A 102 -4.61 -4.13 21.04
N ASP A 103 -3.33 -3.78 20.84
CA ASP A 103 -2.27 -4.07 21.82
C ASP A 103 -1.37 -2.86 22.16
N LYS A 104 -1.34 -2.50 23.45
CA LYS A 104 -0.51 -1.41 23.99
C LYS A 104 0.99 -1.75 24.10
N LYS A 105 1.38 -3.03 24.04
CA LYS A 105 2.78 -3.48 24.15
C LYS A 105 3.35 -3.84 22.79
N VAL A 106 4.43 -3.17 22.39
CA VAL A 106 5.11 -3.34 21.09
C VAL A 106 5.47 -4.80 20.79
N SER A 107 5.91 -5.57 21.80
CA SER A 107 6.37 -6.95 21.62
C SER A 107 5.27 -7.96 21.27
N ASN A 108 4.01 -7.62 21.54
CA ASN A 108 2.86 -8.49 21.28
C ASN A 108 1.94 -7.92 20.19
N SER A 109 2.24 -6.73 19.68
CA SER A 109 1.39 -6.08 18.69
C SER A 109 1.27 -6.92 17.43
N ILE A 110 0.03 -7.05 16.96
CA ILE A 110 -0.25 -7.53 15.61
C ILE A 110 -0.14 -6.34 14.66
N PHE A 111 0.47 -6.56 13.51
CA PHE A 111 0.56 -5.57 12.44
C PHE A 111 -0.38 -5.93 11.31
N THR A 112 -0.83 -4.93 10.57
CA THR A 112 -1.53 -5.07 9.30
C THR A 112 -0.72 -4.40 8.20
N VAL A 113 -0.72 -5.01 7.03
CA VAL A 113 -0.23 -4.35 5.82
C VAL A 113 -1.11 -3.13 5.52
N ILE A 114 -0.51 -2.01 5.16
CA ILE A 114 -1.26 -0.81 4.77
C ILE A 114 -1.86 -1.01 3.37
N GLY A 115 -3.10 -0.57 3.21
CA GLY A 115 -3.83 -0.65 1.94
C GLY A 115 -4.86 -1.77 1.94
N SER A 116 -6.07 -1.44 1.49
CA SER A 116 -7.24 -2.33 1.52
C SER A 116 -7.15 -3.49 0.53
N ALA A 117 -6.23 -3.44 -0.43
CA ALA A 117 -5.94 -4.48 -1.42
C ALA A 117 -4.52 -5.03 -1.28
N ASN A 118 -3.95 -4.96 -0.07
CA ASN A 118 -2.60 -5.42 0.28
C ASN A 118 -1.48 -4.65 -0.42
N GLU A 119 -1.68 -3.35 -0.73
CA GLU A 119 -0.70 -2.56 -1.48
C GLU A 119 0.61 -2.35 -0.74
N GLY A 120 0.63 -2.45 0.59
CA GLY A 120 1.83 -2.35 1.41
C GLY A 120 2.66 -3.62 1.49
N GLU A 121 2.34 -4.68 0.74
CA GLU A 121 3.13 -5.91 0.67
C GLU A 121 3.79 -6.02 -0.71
N TRP A 122 5.08 -5.70 -0.79
CA TRP A 122 5.82 -5.70 -2.04
C TRP A 122 6.73 -6.92 -2.09
N GLU A 123 6.28 -7.97 -2.79
CA GLU A 123 6.99 -9.24 -2.88
C GLU A 123 8.36 -9.07 -3.54
N LEU A 124 9.37 -9.78 -3.02
CA LEU A 124 10.71 -9.82 -3.58
C LEU A 124 10.90 -11.09 -4.41
N ARG A 125 11.28 -10.94 -5.69
CA ARG A 125 11.58 -12.07 -6.59
C ARG A 125 12.79 -11.78 -7.45
N GLY A 126 13.76 -12.70 -7.47
CA GLY A 126 14.94 -12.58 -8.34
C GLY A 126 15.72 -11.28 -8.13
N GLY A 127 15.82 -10.80 -6.88
CA GLY A 127 16.47 -9.53 -6.56
C GLY A 127 15.67 -8.29 -6.97
N LYS A 128 14.39 -8.43 -7.32
CA LYS A 128 13.50 -7.32 -7.66
C LYS A 128 12.34 -7.19 -6.68
N ILE A 129 12.00 -5.95 -6.34
CA ILE A 129 10.81 -5.60 -5.55
C ILE A 129 9.66 -5.33 -6.52
N LEU A 130 8.52 -5.96 -6.30
CA LEU A 130 7.34 -5.89 -7.17
C LEU A 130 6.32 -4.90 -6.60
N ASP A 131 6.15 -3.77 -7.28
CA ASP A 131 5.14 -2.74 -6.99
C ASP A 131 3.91 -2.95 -7.86
N ARG A 132 2.75 -3.12 -7.23
CA ARG A 132 1.50 -3.38 -7.93
C ARG A 132 0.97 -2.08 -8.53
N ILE A 133 0.86 -2.05 -9.86
CA ILE A 133 0.26 -0.94 -10.58
C ILE A 133 -1.24 -1.21 -10.79
N PRO A 134 -2.13 -0.35 -10.26
CA PRO A 134 -3.56 -0.42 -10.51
C PRO A 134 -3.86 -0.19 -12.00
N PRO A 135 -4.82 -0.91 -12.62
CA PRO A 135 -5.12 -0.76 -14.05
C PRO A 135 -5.41 0.69 -14.47
N ARG A 136 -6.15 1.46 -13.66
CA ARG A 136 -6.46 2.87 -13.94
C ARG A 136 -5.22 3.78 -13.93
N SER A 137 -4.16 3.40 -13.22
CA SER A 137 -2.91 4.16 -13.19
C SER A 137 -2.12 4.01 -14.49
N LEU A 138 -2.38 2.96 -15.29
CA LEU A 138 -1.75 2.76 -16.59
C LEU A 138 -2.24 3.74 -17.66
N GLU A 139 -3.49 4.24 -17.53
CA GLU A 139 -4.05 5.19 -18.50
C GLU A 139 -3.47 6.60 -18.34
N ARG A 140 -3.08 6.96 -17.12
CA ARG A 140 -2.63 8.32 -16.77
C ARG A 140 -1.11 8.47 -16.73
N SER A 141 -0.39 7.37 -16.59
CA SER A 141 1.06 7.41 -16.47
C SER A 141 1.68 7.09 -17.83
N PRO A 142 2.49 7.98 -18.42
CA PRO A 142 3.25 7.70 -19.64
C PRO A 142 4.40 6.71 -19.33
N LEU A 143 4.07 5.55 -18.76
CA LEU A 143 5.00 4.43 -18.57
C LEU A 143 5.32 3.74 -19.91
N THR A 144 4.69 4.19 -21.00
CA THR A 144 4.95 3.80 -22.38
C THR A 144 5.84 4.80 -23.12
N GLY A 145 6.33 5.86 -22.44
CA GLY A 145 7.26 6.83 -23.00
C GLY A 145 8.63 6.20 -23.27
N SER A 146 9.10 6.40 -24.49
CA SER A 146 10.36 5.93 -25.07
C SER A 146 11.57 6.03 -24.12
N GLU A 147 12.34 4.94 -24.09
CA GLU A 147 13.68 4.83 -23.49
C GLU A 147 13.75 4.47 -22.00
N GLY A 148 13.31 3.24 -21.68
CA GLY A 148 14.09 2.41 -20.75
C GLY A 148 13.40 1.96 -19.47
N ASN A 149 12.80 0.77 -19.54
CA ASN A 149 12.81 -0.21 -18.44
C ASN A 149 11.96 0.01 -17.18
N ARG A 150 10.72 0.49 -17.31
CA ARG A 150 9.66 0.05 -16.37
C ARG A 150 8.89 -1.09 -17.02
N LEU A 151 9.40 -2.32 -16.87
CA LEU A 151 8.74 -3.52 -17.39
C LEU A 151 7.44 -3.75 -16.62
N VAL A 152 6.35 -3.19 -17.16
CA VAL A 152 5.01 -3.51 -16.70
C VAL A 152 4.68 -4.93 -17.13
N LYS A 153 4.93 -5.91 -16.26
CA LYS A 153 4.57 -7.31 -16.53
C LYS A 153 3.09 -7.50 -16.26
N ARG A 154 2.35 -7.93 -17.28
CA ARG A 154 1.00 -8.43 -17.13
C ARG A 154 1.07 -9.87 -16.63
N THR A 155 0.37 -10.16 -15.54
CA THR A 155 0.16 -11.53 -15.08
C THR A 155 -1.32 -11.75 -14.77
N THR A 156 -1.78 -12.98 -14.95
CA THR A 156 -3.14 -13.37 -14.63
C THR A 156 -3.12 -14.10 -13.29
N ILE A 157 -3.80 -13.54 -12.30
CA ILE A 157 -4.05 -14.20 -11.02
C ILE A 157 -5.32 -15.03 -11.19
N ASP A 158 -5.20 -16.36 -10.99
CA ASP A 158 -6.29 -17.33 -11.04
C ASP A 158 -7.16 -17.30 -12.32
N GLY A 159 -6.55 -16.95 -13.45
CA GLY A 159 -7.21 -16.98 -14.77
C GLY A 159 -8.17 -15.82 -15.06
N SER A 160 -8.48 -14.96 -14.10
CA SER A 160 -9.53 -13.93 -14.25
C SER A 160 -9.05 -12.49 -14.04
N MET A 161 -8.06 -12.24 -13.17
CA MET A 161 -7.65 -10.88 -12.82
C MET A 161 -6.28 -10.54 -13.42
N GLN A 162 -6.25 -9.53 -14.29
CA GLN A 162 -5.00 -8.97 -14.79
C GLN A 162 -4.40 -8.02 -13.76
N THR A 163 -3.18 -8.31 -13.33
CA THR A 163 -2.40 -7.42 -12.48
C THR A 163 -1.13 -7.00 -13.19
N TYR A 164 -0.72 -5.77 -12.93
CA TYR A 164 0.44 -5.12 -13.52
C TYR A 164 1.45 -4.80 -12.43
N PHE A 165 2.73 -4.96 -12.73
CA PHE A 165 3.81 -4.73 -11.77
C PHE A 165 4.90 -3.85 -12.35
N ALA A 166 5.43 -2.93 -11.55
CA ALA A 166 6.76 -2.37 -11.79
C ALA A 166 7.79 -3.17 -10.98
N ASP A 167 8.87 -3.57 -11.67
CA ASP A 167 10.01 -4.23 -11.03
C ASP A 167 11.07 -3.18 -10.69
N TYR A 168 11.45 -3.07 -9.41
CA TYR A 168 12.60 -2.27 -9.00
C TYR A 168 13.74 -3.16 -8.53
N ASP A 169 14.98 -2.75 -8.79
CA ASP A 169 16.14 -3.40 -8.20
C ASP A 169 16.11 -3.33 -6.66
N LYS A 170 16.25 -4.47 -5.97
CA LYS A 170 16.18 -4.53 -4.49
C LYS A 170 17.13 -3.52 -3.86
N LYS A 171 18.40 -3.55 -4.22
CA LYS A 171 19.41 -2.70 -3.60
C LYS A 171 19.10 -1.23 -3.84
N SER A 172 18.81 -0.87 -5.09
CA SER A 172 18.50 0.50 -5.49
C SER A 172 17.24 1.06 -4.81
N PHE A 173 16.20 0.24 -4.66
CA PHE A 173 14.95 0.67 -4.05
C PHE A 173 15.06 0.81 -2.53
N LEU A 174 15.72 -0.13 -1.86
CA LEU A 174 15.94 -0.03 -0.41
C LEU A 174 16.82 1.17 -0.07
N ASP A 175 17.84 1.48 -0.89
CA ASP A 175 18.66 2.68 -0.76
C ASP A 175 17.82 3.97 -0.91
N ALA A 176 16.89 4.01 -1.87
CA ALA A 176 15.96 5.14 -2.03
C ALA A 176 15.04 5.32 -0.81
N ILE A 177 14.51 4.23 -0.26
CA ILE A 177 13.69 4.27 0.97
C ILE A 177 14.51 4.72 2.19
N GLN A 178 15.77 4.32 2.29
CA GLN A 178 16.62 4.70 3.40
C GLN A 178 17.11 6.15 3.31
N SER A 179 17.27 6.68 2.10
CA SER A 179 17.87 7.99 1.86
C SER A 179 16.86 9.13 1.70
N TYR A 180 15.59 8.85 1.41
CA TYR A 180 14.57 9.92 1.27
C TYR A 180 14.47 10.86 2.47
N PRO A 181 14.68 10.45 3.74
CA PRO A 181 14.60 11.36 4.88
C PRO A 181 15.63 12.51 4.85
N LYS A 182 16.64 12.44 3.97
CA LYS A 182 17.59 13.54 3.73
C LYS A 182 16.96 14.71 2.97
N CYS A 183 15.91 14.45 2.20
CA CYS A 183 15.22 15.42 1.36
C CYS A 183 13.79 15.72 1.80
N PHE A 184 13.18 14.83 2.58
CA PHE A 184 11.80 14.95 3.00
C PHE A 184 11.68 14.65 4.49
N GLN A 185 10.91 15.46 5.20
CA GLN A 185 10.65 15.28 6.62
C GLN A 185 9.16 15.05 6.86
N ILE A 186 8.87 14.00 7.63
CA ILE A 186 7.53 13.71 8.11
C ILE A 186 7.38 14.33 9.49
N GLU A 187 6.53 15.35 9.59
CA GLU A 187 6.17 15.96 10.87
C GLU A 187 4.92 15.25 11.43
N SER A 188 5.02 14.75 12.66
CA SER A 188 3.88 14.19 13.37
C SER A 188 2.94 15.31 13.81
N GLY A 189 1.76 15.43 13.20
CA GLY A 189 0.72 16.38 13.61
C GLY A 189 0.07 15.96 14.91
N GLY A 190 0.69 16.31 16.05
CA GLY A 190 0.10 16.17 17.38
C GLY A 190 -0.34 14.74 17.75
N ILE A 191 -1.36 14.65 18.62
CA ILE A 191 -1.83 13.39 19.24
C ILE A 191 -2.46 12.44 18.19
N ASP A 192 -2.96 12.97 17.07
CA ASP A 192 -3.57 12.16 16.01
C ASP A 192 -2.55 11.84 14.92
N SER A 193 -1.99 10.63 14.97
CA SER A 193 -1.02 10.12 14.00
C SER A 193 -1.55 10.04 12.55
N ARG A 194 -2.82 10.40 12.31
CA ARG A 194 -3.44 10.47 10.97
C ARG A 194 -3.12 11.76 10.21
N ASN A 195 -2.68 12.81 10.90
CA ASN A 195 -2.30 14.07 10.26
C ASN A 195 -0.78 14.21 10.23
N ARG A 196 -0.11 13.42 9.40
CA ARG A 196 1.33 13.57 9.17
C ARG A 196 1.53 14.55 8.02
N HIS A 197 2.32 15.58 8.27
CA HIS A 197 2.68 16.59 7.26
C HIS A 197 4.01 16.21 6.62
N MET A 198 4.09 16.29 5.30
CA MET A 198 5.33 16.09 4.56
C MET A 198 5.88 17.43 4.07
N SER A 199 7.13 17.73 4.41
CA SER A 199 7.84 18.89 3.89
C SER A 199 9.12 18.48 3.16
N GLN A 200 9.46 19.20 2.09
CA GLN A 200 10.78 19.09 1.45
C GLN A 200 11.78 19.93 2.26
N THR A 201 12.87 19.30 2.68
CA THR A 201 13.92 19.95 3.50
C THR A 201 15.22 20.20 2.74
N CYS A 202 15.46 19.49 1.64
CA CYS A 202 16.66 19.68 0.83
C CYS A 202 16.47 20.76 -0.24
N THR A 203 17.60 21.31 -0.71
CA THR A 203 17.65 22.26 -1.83
C THR A 203 17.25 21.58 -3.16
N ALA A 204 16.89 22.38 -4.16
CA ALA A 204 16.59 21.87 -5.50
C ALA A 204 17.76 21.04 -6.09
N SER A 205 19.01 21.48 -5.89
CA SER A 205 20.19 20.74 -6.38
C SER A 205 20.39 19.40 -5.66
N GLU A 206 20.08 19.32 -4.37
CA GLU A 206 20.14 18.06 -3.63
C GLU A 206 19.04 17.09 -4.06
N LEU A 207 17.84 17.61 -4.32
CA LEU A 207 16.72 16.81 -4.85
C LEU A 207 17.04 16.27 -6.25
N GLU A 208 17.59 17.09 -7.14
CA GLU A 208 18.05 16.65 -8.46
C GLU A 208 19.11 15.54 -8.35
N LYS A 209 20.08 15.71 -7.44
CA LYS A 209 21.08 14.66 -7.16
C LYS A 209 20.46 13.40 -6.58
N PHE A 210 19.43 13.50 -5.76
CA PHE A 210 18.68 12.35 -5.26
C PHE A 210 18.00 11.61 -6.41
N ILE A 211 17.20 12.32 -7.22
CA ILE A 211 16.45 11.77 -8.36
C ILE A 211 17.39 11.08 -9.36
N ALA A 212 18.54 11.68 -9.64
CA ALA A 212 19.51 11.16 -10.61
C ALA A 212 20.23 9.86 -10.18
N GLN A 213 20.10 9.41 -8.93
CA GLN A 213 20.79 8.20 -8.45
C GLN A 213 20.24 6.93 -9.09
N SER A 214 18.91 6.80 -9.23
CA SER A 214 18.29 5.65 -9.86
C SER A 214 16.81 5.87 -10.18
N PRO A 215 16.20 5.03 -11.03
CA PRO A 215 14.74 5.04 -11.25
C PRO A 215 13.92 4.84 -9.97
N SER A 216 14.48 4.16 -8.96
CA SER A 216 13.84 4.00 -7.65
C SER A 216 13.82 5.30 -6.86
N HIS A 217 14.92 6.07 -6.89
CA HIS A 217 14.98 7.39 -6.26
C HIS A 217 14.02 8.37 -6.94
N GLN A 218 13.99 8.37 -8.27
CA GLN A 218 13.01 9.16 -9.02
C GLN A 218 11.57 8.83 -8.59
N LYS A 219 11.20 7.54 -8.54
CA LYS A 219 9.86 7.13 -8.09
C LYS A 219 9.54 7.62 -6.68
N VAL A 220 10.45 7.45 -5.73
CA VAL A 220 10.25 7.89 -4.35
C VAL A 220 10.06 9.41 -4.30
N ALA A 221 10.91 10.18 -4.99
CA ALA A 221 10.80 11.64 -5.05
C ALA A 221 9.48 12.10 -5.67
N GLU A 222 9.08 11.56 -6.82
CA GLU A 222 7.83 11.90 -7.51
C GLU A 222 6.61 11.70 -6.60
N GLU A 223 6.55 10.56 -5.91
CA GLU A 223 5.45 10.24 -4.99
C GLU A 223 5.39 11.19 -3.80
N LEU A 224 6.55 11.55 -3.23
CA LEU A 224 6.63 12.46 -2.09
C LEU A 224 6.34 13.92 -2.47
N LEU A 225 6.77 14.37 -3.65
CA LEU A 225 6.47 15.71 -4.16
C LEU A 225 4.97 15.94 -4.40
N ILE A 226 4.22 14.90 -4.78
CA ILE A 226 2.75 14.98 -4.86
C ILE A 226 2.16 15.39 -3.51
N LEU A 227 2.60 14.80 -2.39
CA LEU A 227 2.11 15.19 -1.06
C LEU A 227 2.50 16.62 -0.70
N VAL A 228 3.75 17.00 -0.96
CA VAL A 228 4.24 18.35 -0.64
C VAL A 228 3.42 19.41 -1.38
N ASN A 229 3.13 19.18 -2.66
CA ASN A 229 2.33 20.11 -3.47
C ASN A 229 0.86 20.15 -3.02
N ASP A 230 0.24 18.99 -2.76
CA ASP A 230 -1.14 18.90 -2.27
C ASP A 230 -1.34 19.60 -0.91
N GLU A 231 -0.30 19.64 -0.06
CA GLU A 231 -0.33 20.37 1.21
C GLU A 231 -0.16 21.88 1.04
N ASN A 232 0.65 22.32 0.08
CA ASN A 232 0.84 23.73 -0.22
C ASN A 232 -0.43 24.36 -0.81
N ASP A 233 -1.16 23.63 -1.66
CA ASP A 233 -2.41 24.11 -2.27
C ASP A 233 -3.57 24.29 -1.27
N LYS A 234 -3.45 23.70 -0.07
CA LYS A 234 -4.46 23.81 0.99
C LYS A 234 -4.24 24.98 1.94
N ARG A 235 -3.10 25.69 1.86
CA ARG A 235 -2.73 26.82 2.73
C ARG A 235 -3.09 28.15 2.08
#